data_AF-A0A7I8DPA9-F1
#
_entry.id   AF-A0A7I8DPA9-F1
#
_cell.length_a   1.000
_cell.length_b   1.000
_cell.length_c   1.000
_cell.angle_alpha   90.00
_cell.angle_beta   90.00
_cell.angle_gamma   90.00
#
_symmetry.space_group_name_H-M   'P 1'
#
loop_
_entity.id
_entity.type
_entity.pdbx_description
1 polymer ?
#
loop_
_entity_poly.entity_id
_entity_poly.type
_entity_poly.pdbx_seq_one_letter_code
_entity_poly.pdbx_strand_id
1 'polypeptide(L)'
;MCGEGKEGSGQMKEKSRQERILALRDKLQRLKETDTELRIFGAAGQQSGHRYTFHPVFEEELAQWETDCSLKLPEEYREYLKLAGYGTGPGYGLLSPAESRELYQQIYSSVSYYAECADTGGWFEERDFNKDTGYGRITYFHELKGKHVKRYKRLLETPLQENMSAGERDRYFMNIVPRVLSIEGGVVLTNHGHRYWDVLVVGGEMAGTVWQVDGCAGQSMRAQPDGFYERGKLVLGAKQASGFLAYMERWADQALEECKSIYHNKTHGEIKP
;
A
#
# COMPACT_ATOMS: atom_id res chain seq x y z
N MET A 1 -5.60 -46.42 9.67
CA MET A 1 -6.56 -45.31 9.89
C MET A 1 -5.76 -44.08 10.28
N CYS A 2 -5.45 -43.18 9.35
CA CYS A 2 -4.93 -41.85 9.64
C CYS A 2 -5.38 -40.93 8.49
N GLY A 3 -6.41 -40.12 8.72
CA GLY A 3 -6.94 -39.25 7.67
C GLY A 3 -8.08 -38.34 8.11
N GLU A 4 -8.11 -37.88 9.36
CA GLU A 4 -9.11 -36.92 9.83
C GLU A 4 -8.39 -35.92 10.74
N GLY A 5 -8.18 -34.69 10.27
CA GLY A 5 -7.48 -33.67 11.07
C GLY A 5 -7.07 -32.39 10.34
N LYS A 6 -7.14 -32.34 9.00
CA LYS A 6 -6.80 -31.12 8.24
C LYS A 6 -8.02 -30.21 7.96
N GLU A 7 -9.22 -30.78 7.80
CA GLU A 7 -10.41 -30.03 7.37
C GLU A 7 -10.90 -29.00 8.41
N GLY A 8 -10.84 -29.30 9.71
CA GLY A 8 -11.30 -28.38 10.76
C GLY A 8 -10.43 -27.14 10.96
N SER A 9 -9.14 -27.19 10.58
CA SER A 9 -8.20 -26.08 10.82
C SER A 9 -8.30 -24.96 9.77
N GLY A 10 -8.64 -25.30 8.53
CA GLY A 10 -8.84 -24.34 7.44
C GLY A 10 -10.16 -23.59 7.59
N GLN A 11 -11.24 -24.31 7.88
CA GLN A 11 -12.57 -23.75 8.04
C GLN A 11 -12.67 -22.76 9.22
N MET A 12 -11.93 -23.01 10.30
CA MET A 12 -11.85 -22.10 11.45
C MET A 12 -11.08 -20.81 11.13
N LYS A 13 -9.99 -20.90 10.35
CA LYS A 13 -9.22 -19.72 9.90
C LYS A 13 -10.03 -18.87 8.92
N GLU A 14 -10.76 -19.52 8.01
CA GLU A 14 -11.67 -18.87 7.07
C GLU A 14 -12.72 -18.04 7.79
N LYS A 15 -13.43 -18.68 8.72
CA LYS A 15 -14.47 -18.04 9.51
C LYS A 15 -13.94 -16.84 10.30
N SER A 16 -12.77 -16.99 10.92
CA SER A 16 -12.12 -15.89 11.65
C SER A 16 -11.73 -14.72 10.74
N ARG A 17 -11.32 -14.99 9.49
CA ARG A 17 -11.00 -13.95 8.50
C ARG A 17 -12.25 -13.20 8.04
N GLN A 18 -13.34 -13.92 7.75
CA GLN A 18 -14.63 -13.31 7.39
C GLN A 18 -15.17 -12.41 8.51
N GLU A 19 -15.14 -12.89 9.75
CA GLU A 19 -15.56 -12.11 10.92
C GLU A 19 -14.75 -10.81 11.05
N ARG A 20 -13.43 -10.88 10.81
CA ARG A 20 -12.55 -9.71 10.81
C ARG A 20 -12.89 -8.72 9.69
N ILE A 21 -13.18 -9.20 8.48
CA ILE A 21 -13.58 -8.36 7.34
C ILE A 21 -14.91 -7.65 7.62
N LEU A 22 -15.89 -8.37 8.18
CA LEU A 22 -17.19 -7.79 8.53
C LEU A 22 -17.05 -6.75 9.65
N ALA A 23 -16.23 -7.02 10.68
CA ALA A 23 -15.95 -6.03 11.72
C ALA A 23 -15.26 -4.77 11.18
N LEU A 24 -14.38 -4.92 10.20
CA LEU A 24 -13.77 -3.79 9.48
C LEU A 24 -14.82 -3.01 8.68
N ARG A 25 -15.71 -3.69 7.94
CA ARG A 25 -16.81 -3.05 7.22
C ARG A 25 -17.69 -2.22 8.17
N ASP A 26 -18.04 -2.74 9.33
CA ASP A 26 -18.80 -2.00 10.36
C ASP A 26 -18.03 -0.79 10.90
N LYS A 27 -16.70 -0.90 11.00
CA LYS A 27 -15.82 0.24 11.34
C LYS A 27 -15.87 1.33 10.25
N LEU A 28 -15.81 0.96 8.98
CA LEU A 28 -15.91 1.90 7.86
C LEU A 28 -17.29 2.55 7.76
N GLN A 29 -18.35 1.80 8.07
CA GLN A 29 -19.71 2.35 8.14
C GLN A 29 -19.84 3.38 9.28
N ARG A 30 -19.27 3.11 10.46
CA ARG A 30 -19.21 4.11 11.55
C ARG A 30 -18.41 5.35 11.17
N LEU A 31 -17.32 5.18 10.42
CA LEU A 31 -16.53 6.31 9.93
C LEU A 31 -17.36 7.21 9.01
N LYS A 32 -18.13 6.63 8.08
CA LYS A 32 -19.09 7.34 7.23
C LYS A 32 -20.12 8.15 8.03
N GLU A 33 -20.66 7.55 9.08
CA GLU A 33 -21.65 8.18 9.96
C GLU A 33 -21.04 9.31 10.80
N THR A 34 -19.73 9.22 11.08
CA THR A 34 -19.00 10.22 11.85
C THR A 34 -18.57 11.40 10.97
N ASP A 35 -18.01 11.12 9.78
CA ASP A 35 -17.47 12.11 8.86
C ASP A 35 -18.52 12.70 7.90
N THR A 36 -19.58 13.27 8.49
CA THR A 36 -20.72 13.84 7.74
C THR A 36 -20.34 15.01 6.83
N GLU A 37 -19.22 15.67 7.11
CA GLU A 37 -18.69 16.80 6.32
C GLU A 37 -17.58 16.36 5.34
N LEU A 38 -17.30 15.06 5.23
CA LEU A 38 -16.30 14.47 4.33
C LEU A 38 -14.89 15.09 4.50
N ARG A 39 -14.47 15.32 5.75
CA ARG A 39 -13.24 16.04 6.10
C ARG A 39 -12.01 15.15 6.10
N ILE A 40 -12.17 13.83 6.14
CA ILE A 40 -11.04 12.91 5.97
C ILE A 40 -10.46 13.08 4.56
N PHE A 41 -9.13 13.04 4.48
CA PHE A 41 -8.41 13.16 3.22
C PHE A 41 -8.95 12.17 2.19
N GLY A 42 -9.28 12.68 1.00
CA GLY A 42 -9.83 11.91 -0.10
C GLY A 42 -11.32 11.58 0.00
N ALA A 43 -12.03 12.03 1.04
CA ALA A 43 -13.47 11.79 1.16
C ALA A 43 -14.33 12.75 0.29
N ALA A 44 -14.00 14.05 0.23
CA ALA A 44 -14.85 15.10 -0.38
C ALA A 44 -14.62 15.40 -1.87
N GLY A 45 -13.67 14.75 -2.54
CA GLY A 45 -13.34 15.05 -3.94
C GLY A 45 -14.56 14.89 -4.87
N GLN A 46 -14.91 15.92 -5.64
CA GLN A 46 -16.08 15.83 -6.55
C GLN A 46 -15.88 14.80 -7.68
N GLN A 47 -14.64 14.58 -8.11
CA GLN A 47 -14.29 13.63 -9.17
C GLN A 47 -13.45 12.45 -8.67
N SER A 48 -12.84 12.56 -7.49
CA SER A 48 -11.91 11.55 -6.95
C SER A 48 -12.21 11.19 -5.50
N GLY A 49 -13.31 11.67 -4.92
CA GLY A 49 -13.63 11.42 -3.52
C GLY A 49 -14.30 10.06 -3.35
N HIS A 50 -13.86 9.25 -2.39
CA HIS A 50 -14.51 7.97 -2.12
C HIS A 50 -15.88 8.12 -1.46
N ARG A 51 -16.17 9.25 -0.79
CA ARG A 51 -17.48 9.59 -0.17
C ARG A 51 -18.09 8.46 0.67
N TYR A 52 -17.23 7.61 1.21
CA TYR A 52 -17.58 6.36 1.89
C TYR A 52 -18.58 5.47 1.12
N THR A 53 -18.37 5.31 -0.18
CA THR A 53 -19.14 4.37 -1.00
C THR A 53 -18.61 2.95 -0.84
N PHE A 54 -19.51 1.98 -0.97
CA PHE A 54 -19.18 0.56 -0.98
C PHE A 54 -19.82 -0.04 -2.22
N HIS A 55 -18.98 -0.60 -3.08
CA HIS A 55 -19.40 -1.24 -4.30
C HIS A 55 -19.06 -2.73 -4.21
N PRO A 56 -20.04 -3.63 -4.30
CA PRO A 56 -19.76 -5.06 -4.28
C PRO A 56 -18.92 -5.45 -5.49
N VAL A 57 -18.08 -6.47 -5.32
CA VAL A 57 -17.32 -7.06 -6.41
C VAL A 57 -17.73 -8.50 -6.58
N PHE A 58 -18.00 -8.89 -7.82
CA PHE A 58 -18.40 -10.26 -8.16
C PHE A 58 -17.18 -11.11 -8.54
N GLU A 59 -17.33 -12.43 -8.43
CA GLU A 59 -16.25 -13.39 -8.69
C GLU A 59 -15.74 -13.28 -10.14
N GLU A 60 -16.63 -12.98 -11.07
CA GLU A 60 -16.33 -12.80 -12.49
C GLU A 60 -15.41 -11.59 -12.73
N GLU A 61 -15.60 -10.49 -11.99
CA GLU A 61 -14.75 -9.30 -12.09
C GLU A 61 -13.33 -9.59 -11.59
N LEU A 62 -13.22 -10.34 -10.48
CA LEU A 62 -11.94 -10.76 -9.93
C LEU A 62 -11.21 -11.73 -10.86
N ALA A 63 -11.94 -12.70 -11.42
CA ALA A 63 -11.38 -13.66 -12.37
C ALA A 63 -10.92 -12.99 -13.68
N GLN A 64 -11.68 -12.01 -14.16
CA GLN A 64 -11.28 -11.20 -15.32
C GLN A 64 -10.01 -10.41 -15.02
N TRP A 65 -9.93 -9.76 -13.85
CA TRP A 65 -8.73 -9.04 -13.44
C TRP A 65 -7.48 -9.94 -13.41
N GLU A 66 -7.59 -11.12 -12.79
CA GLU A 66 -6.48 -12.07 -12.70
C GLU A 66 -6.02 -12.57 -14.07
N THR A 67 -6.97 -12.77 -14.98
CA THR A 67 -6.69 -13.16 -16.36
C THR A 67 -5.97 -12.04 -17.11
N ASP A 68 -6.49 -10.82 -17.05
CA ASP A 68 -5.95 -9.66 -17.77
C ASP A 68 -4.55 -9.29 -17.29
N CYS A 69 -4.30 -9.39 -15.99
CA CYS A 69 -3.02 -9.06 -15.37
C CYS A 69 -2.05 -10.24 -15.33
N SER A 70 -2.49 -11.47 -15.66
CA SER A 70 -1.71 -12.71 -15.50
C SER A 70 -1.17 -12.89 -14.08
N LEU A 71 -1.95 -12.48 -13.08
CA LEU A 71 -1.61 -12.52 -11.65
C LEU A 71 -2.72 -13.21 -10.87
N LYS A 72 -2.40 -13.76 -9.69
CA LYS A 72 -3.42 -14.24 -8.74
C LYS A 72 -3.56 -13.27 -7.59
N LEU A 73 -4.80 -12.89 -7.29
CA LEU A 73 -5.11 -12.05 -6.15
C LEU A 73 -4.99 -12.87 -4.85
N PRO A 74 -4.41 -12.29 -3.79
CA PRO A 74 -4.40 -12.91 -2.47
C PRO A 74 -5.82 -13.21 -2.01
N GLU A 75 -6.05 -14.39 -1.45
CA GLU A 75 -7.37 -14.85 -1.02
C GLU A 75 -8.03 -13.86 -0.03
N GLU A 76 -7.24 -13.32 0.91
CA GLU A 76 -7.68 -12.28 1.85
C GLU A 76 -8.23 -11.03 1.14
N TYR A 77 -7.59 -10.61 0.05
CA TYR A 77 -8.01 -9.44 -0.72
C TYR A 77 -9.27 -9.72 -1.55
N ARG A 78 -9.34 -10.90 -2.20
CA ARG A 78 -10.55 -11.35 -2.92
C ARG A 78 -11.76 -11.38 -2.01
N GLU A 79 -11.60 -11.94 -0.82
CA GLU A 79 -12.67 -12.05 0.16
C GLU A 79 -13.11 -10.68 0.67
N TYR A 80 -12.16 -9.78 0.95
CA TYR A 80 -12.48 -8.41 1.31
C TYR A 80 -13.31 -7.71 0.23
N LEU A 81 -12.91 -7.79 -1.04
CA LEU A 81 -13.65 -7.15 -2.13
C LEU A 81 -15.09 -7.69 -2.26
N LYS A 82 -15.31 -8.99 -1.96
CA LYS A 82 -16.65 -9.59 -1.98
C LYS A 82 -17.52 -9.18 -0.80
N LEU A 83 -16.95 -9.09 0.42
CA LEU A 83 -17.71 -8.84 1.65
C LEU A 83 -17.85 -7.35 2.01
N ALA A 84 -16.80 -6.56 1.77
CA ALA A 84 -16.71 -5.15 2.11
C ALA A 84 -16.78 -4.23 0.88
N GLY A 85 -16.39 -4.72 -0.31
CA GLY A 85 -16.42 -3.94 -1.54
C GLY A 85 -15.22 -3.00 -1.73
N TYR A 86 -15.26 -2.22 -2.81
CA TYR A 86 -14.32 -1.13 -3.09
C TYR A 86 -14.97 0.25 -2.90
N GLY A 87 -14.19 1.32 -3.07
CA GLY A 87 -14.60 2.70 -2.84
C GLY A 87 -14.00 3.23 -1.55
N THR A 88 -14.60 2.93 -0.40
CA THR A 88 -14.11 3.42 0.90
C THR A 88 -12.72 2.88 1.23
N GLY A 89 -11.76 3.78 1.46
CA GLY A 89 -10.41 3.39 1.81
C GLY A 89 -9.45 4.59 1.89
N PRO A 90 -8.16 4.30 2.14
CA PRO A 90 -7.09 5.29 2.11
C PRO A 90 -7.05 6.10 0.82
N GLY A 91 -6.45 7.29 0.87
CA GLY A 91 -6.32 8.17 -0.29
C GLY A 91 -7.68 8.50 -0.89
N TYR A 92 -7.78 8.41 -2.21
CA TYR A 92 -9.04 8.59 -2.95
C TYR A 92 -9.97 7.38 -2.92
N GLY A 93 -9.68 6.39 -2.09
CA GLY A 93 -10.45 5.17 -1.96
C GLY A 93 -9.77 3.93 -2.51
N LEU A 94 -10.33 2.78 -2.18
CA LEU A 94 -9.93 1.50 -2.78
C LEU A 94 -10.45 1.44 -4.22
N LEU A 95 -9.55 1.21 -5.17
CA LEU A 95 -9.86 1.13 -6.58
C LEU A 95 -10.75 -0.08 -6.89
N SER A 96 -11.65 0.08 -7.85
CA SER A 96 -12.32 -1.05 -8.49
C SER A 96 -11.30 -1.97 -9.18
N PRO A 97 -11.65 -3.25 -9.44
CA PRO A 97 -10.82 -4.11 -10.28
C PRO A 97 -10.48 -3.45 -11.63
N ALA A 98 -11.45 -2.80 -12.28
CA ALA A 98 -11.24 -2.14 -13.57
C ALA A 98 -10.21 -0.99 -13.49
N GLU A 99 -10.32 -0.11 -12.50
CA GLU A 99 -9.39 1.01 -12.29
C GLU A 99 -7.99 0.52 -11.89
N SER A 100 -7.93 -0.49 -11.01
CA SER A 100 -6.67 -1.12 -10.60
C SER A 100 -5.94 -1.75 -11.79
N ARG A 101 -6.68 -2.44 -12.68
CA ARG A 101 -6.13 -2.98 -13.94
C ARG A 101 -5.62 -1.89 -14.86
N GLU A 102 -6.39 -0.82 -15.06
CA GLU A 102 -5.98 0.29 -15.93
C GLU A 102 -4.69 0.94 -15.41
N LEU A 103 -4.61 1.23 -14.12
CA LEU A 103 -3.40 1.78 -13.50
C LEU A 103 -2.24 0.78 -13.54
N TYR A 104 -2.49 -0.51 -13.35
CA TYR A 104 -1.47 -1.55 -13.50
C TYR A 104 -0.85 -1.50 -14.91
N GLN A 105 -1.68 -1.43 -15.96
CA GLN A 105 -1.23 -1.36 -17.35
C GLN A 105 -0.48 -0.05 -17.65
N GLN A 106 -0.98 1.09 -17.15
CA GLN A 106 -0.32 2.39 -17.31
C GLN A 106 1.05 2.42 -16.65
N ILE A 107 1.13 1.96 -15.40
CA ILE A 107 2.39 1.90 -14.66
C ILE A 107 3.33 0.91 -15.33
N TYR A 108 2.88 -0.30 -15.67
CA TYR A 108 3.69 -1.30 -16.40
C TYR A 108 4.29 -0.72 -17.69
N SER A 109 3.49 0.00 -18.48
CA SER A 109 3.93 0.65 -19.71
C SER A 109 4.98 1.74 -19.45
N SER A 110 4.76 2.58 -18.43
CA SER A 110 5.71 3.64 -18.04
C SER A 110 7.03 3.07 -17.50
N VAL A 111 6.96 1.94 -16.82
CA VAL A 111 8.07 1.21 -16.23
C VAL A 111 8.93 0.58 -17.32
N SER A 112 8.31 -0.05 -18.34
CA SER A 112 9.02 -0.60 -19.50
C SER A 112 9.86 0.47 -20.18
N TYR A 113 9.30 1.68 -20.33
CA TYR A 113 10.02 2.83 -20.87
C TYR A 113 11.24 3.21 -20.03
N TYR A 114 11.15 3.22 -18.70
CA TYR A 114 12.30 3.52 -17.84
C TYR A 114 13.33 2.39 -17.78
N ALA A 115 12.91 1.12 -17.90
CA ALA A 115 13.82 -0.02 -18.02
C ALA A 115 14.63 0.05 -19.32
N GLU A 116 13.97 0.34 -20.45
CA GLU A 116 14.65 0.57 -21.73
C GLU A 116 15.59 1.78 -21.70
N CYS A 117 15.21 2.87 -21.00
CA CYS A 117 16.09 4.03 -20.80
C CYS A 117 17.30 3.71 -19.90
N ALA A 118 17.15 2.80 -18.93
CA ALA A 118 18.25 2.35 -18.07
C ALA A 118 19.29 1.55 -18.88
N ASP A 119 18.84 0.73 -19.83
CA ASP A 119 19.72 -0.07 -20.69
C ASP A 119 20.43 0.75 -21.79
N THR A 120 19.88 1.90 -22.19
CA THR A 120 20.38 2.67 -23.36
C THR A 120 21.00 4.02 -23.03
N GLY A 121 20.77 4.58 -21.83
CA GLY A 121 21.07 6.00 -21.54
C GLY A 121 22.05 6.29 -20.40
N GLY A 122 22.62 5.29 -19.72
CA GLY A 122 23.64 5.53 -18.68
C GLY A 122 23.15 6.30 -17.44
N TRP A 123 21.84 6.35 -17.18
CA TRP A 123 21.28 6.92 -15.95
C TRP A 123 21.49 6.04 -14.71
N PHE A 124 21.97 4.82 -14.91
CA PHE A 124 22.47 3.93 -13.86
C PHE A 124 23.92 3.59 -14.21
N GLU A 125 24.87 3.93 -13.36
CA GLU A 125 26.24 3.50 -13.55
C GLU A 125 26.42 2.10 -12.93
N GLU A 126 27.16 1.20 -13.60
CA GLU A 126 27.44 -0.16 -13.10
C GLU A 126 28.11 -0.17 -11.70
N ARG A 127 28.65 0.98 -11.27
CA ARG A 127 29.23 1.23 -9.95
C ARG A 127 28.20 1.55 -8.86
N ASP A 128 26.97 1.91 -9.23
CA ASP A 128 25.81 1.97 -8.31
C ASP A 128 25.20 0.58 -8.09
N PHE A 129 25.59 -0.40 -8.92
CA PHE A 129 25.29 -1.80 -8.73
C PHE A 129 26.30 -2.45 -7.78
N ASN A 130 25.84 -2.82 -6.59
CA ASN A 130 26.68 -3.53 -5.65
C ASN A 130 26.34 -5.03 -5.67
N LYS A 131 27.28 -5.82 -6.21
CA LYS A 131 27.19 -7.28 -6.43
C LYS A 131 26.97 -8.07 -5.14
N ASP A 132 27.39 -7.52 -3.99
CA ASP A 132 27.25 -8.13 -2.68
C ASP A 132 25.95 -7.73 -1.97
N THR A 133 25.28 -6.66 -2.42
CA THR A 133 24.09 -6.10 -1.76
C THR A 133 22.81 -6.13 -2.60
N GLY A 134 22.92 -6.28 -3.92
CA GLY A 134 21.79 -6.19 -4.87
C GLY A 134 21.25 -4.77 -5.08
N TYR A 135 21.90 -3.75 -4.50
CA TYR A 135 21.55 -2.34 -4.70
C TYR A 135 21.90 -1.91 -6.12
N GLY A 136 21.10 -1.03 -6.73
CA GLY A 136 21.25 -0.62 -8.14
C GLY A 136 20.64 -1.59 -9.15
N ARG A 137 20.00 -2.68 -8.70
CA ARG A 137 19.24 -3.57 -9.59
C ARG A 137 17.77 -3.16 -9.63
N ILE A 138 17.23 -3.11 -10.84
CA ILE A 138 15.81 -3.34 -11.16
C ILE A 138 15.29 -4.38 -10.16
N THR A 139 14.44 -3.97 -9.24
CA THR A 139 13.82 -4.91 -8.30
C THR A 139 12.35 -4.95 -8.62
N TYR A 140 11.93 -6.04 -9.26
CA TYR A 140 10.52 -6.37 -9.42
C TYR A 140 9.97 -6.84 -8.08
N PHE A 141 8.69 -6.60 -7.76
CA PHE A 141 8.13 -7.06 -6.48
C PHE A 141 8.25 -8.58 -6.30
N HIS A 142 8.17 -9.35 -7.40
CA HIS A 142 8.34 -10.80 -7.35
C HIS A 142 9.76 -11.27 -6.97
N GLU A 143 10.77 -10.40 -7.09
CA GLU A 143 12.16 -10.67 -6.68
C GLU A 143 12.46 -10.26 -5.23
N LEU A 144 11.50 -9.61 -4.55
CA LEU A 144 11.67 -9.23 -3.15
C LEU A 144 11.66 -10.48 -2.25
N LYS A 145 12.86 -10.80 -1.74
CA LYS A 145 13.11 -11.80 -0.70
C LYS A 145 13.12 -11.18 0.71
N GLY A 146 12.88 -11.98 1.74
CA GLY A 146 12.78 -11.55 3.14
C GLY A 146 14.12 -11.05 3.72
N LYS A 147 15.24 -11.40 3.08
CA LYS A 147 16.54 -10.76 3.34
C LYS A 147 16.53 -9.25 3.05
N HIS A 148 15.72 -8.78 2.11
CA HIS A 148 15.57 -7.35 1.82
C HIS A 148 14.87 -6.66 3.00
N VAL A 149 13.77 -7.21 3.53
CA VAL A 149 13.09 -6.72 4.74
C VAL A 149 13.99 -6.68 5.97
N LYS A 150 14.73 -7.77 6.23
CA LYS A 150 15.69 -7.81 7.36
C LYS A 150 16.78 -6.75 7.23
N ARG A 151 17.21 -6.45 6.00
CA ARG A 151 18.22 -5.42 5.75
C ARG A 151 17.63 -4.00 5.83
N TYR A 152 16.40 -3.78 5.37
CA TYR A 152 15.68 -2.52 5.59
C TYR A 152 15.58 -2.22 7.08
N LYS A 153 15.13 -3.19 7.89
CA LYS A 153 15.12 -3.04 9.35
C LYS A 153 16.47 -2.62 9.89
N ARG A 154 17.55 -3.30 9.50
CA ARG A 154 18.90 -2.94 9.96
C ARG A 154 19.31 -1.52 9.55
N LEU A 155 19.01 -1.10 8.33
CA LEU A 155 19.33 0.25 7.85
C LEU A 155 18.48 1.32 8.55
N LEU A 156 17.24 1.01 8.90
CA LEU A 156 16.35 1.89 9.66
C LEU A 156 16.68 1.93 11.15
N GLU A 157 17.19 0.83 11.70
CA GLU A 157 17.69 0.73 13.08
C GLU A 157 19.11 1.32 13.23
N THR A 158 19.78 1.65 12.12
CA THR A 158 21.07 2.34 12.16
C THR A 158 20.82 3.76 12.66
N PRO A 159 21.43 4.18 13.79
CA PRO A 159 21.18 5.50 14.35
C PRO A 159 21.49 6.57 13.31
N LEU A 160 20.50 7.39 12.98
CA LEU A 160 20.75 8.63 12.27
C LEU A 160 21.72 9.43 13.14
N GLN A 161 22.88 9.80 12.60
CA GLN A 161 23.77 10.71 13.29
C GLN A 161 22.99 11.96 13.68
N GLU A 162 22.98 12.29 14.97
CA GLU A 162 22.16 13.36 15.55
C GLU A 162 22.39 14.74 14.90
N ASN A 163 23.51 14.88 14.19
CA ASN A 163 23.94 16.10 13.53
C ASN A 163 23.60 16.18 12.02
N MET A 164 22.85 15.22 11.45
CA MET A 164 22.45 15.32 10.05
C MET A 164 21.41 16.44 9.83
N SER A 165 21.72 17.35 8.91
CA SER A 165 20.76 18.31 8.37
C SER A 165 19.55 17.60 7.74
N ALA A 166 18.45 18.33 7.53
CA ALA A 166 17.27 17.78 6.85
C ALA A 166 17.62 17.23 5.45
N GLY A 167 18.49 17.92 4.70
CA GLY A 167 18.94 17.46 3.37
C GLY A 167 19.94 16.30 3.41
N GLU A 168 20.70 16.12 4.49
CA GLU A 168 21.55 14.93 4.68
C GLU A 168 20.73 13.72 5.08
N ARG A 169 19.71 13.90 5.94
CA ARG A 169 18.72 12.87 6.21
C ARG A 169 18.03 12.45 4.94
N ASP A 170 17.51 13.40 4.17
CA ASP A 170 16.82 13.10 2.91
C ASP A 170 17.74 12.34 1.94
N ARG A 171 19.00 12.77 1.74
CA ARG A 171 19.98 12.03 0.92
C ARG A 171 20.34 10.66 1.47
N TYR A 172 20.51 10.52 2.78
CA TYR A 172 20.74 9.23 3.43
C TYR A 172 19.58 8.28 3.14
N PHE A 173 18.34 8.77 3.26
CA PHE A 173 17.13 8.01 2.94
C PHE A 173 17.00 7.71 1.44
N MET A 174 17.32 8.66 0.56
CA MET A 174 17.35 8.44 -0.90
C MET A 174 18.28 7.29 -1.30
N ASN A 175 19.30 7.01 -0.48
CA ASN A 175 20.25 5.92 -0.70
C ASN A 175 19.84 4.60 -0.03
N ILE A 176 18.71 4.54 0.70
CA ILE A 176 18.27 3.35 1.48
C ILE A 176 16.93 2.79 1.01
N VAL A 177 16.04 3.63 0.47
CA VAL A 177 14.77 3.20 -0.12
C VAL A 177 15.04 2.55 -1.48
N PRO A 178 14.54 1.33 -1.75
CA PRO A 178 14.75 0.69 -3.03
C PRO A 178 14.06 1.50 -4.13
N ARG A 179 14.80 1.72 -5.22
CA ARG A 179 14.21 2.15 -6.48
C ARG A 179 13.52 0.93 -7.08
N VAL A 180 12.21 0.88 -6.98
CA VAL A 180 11.41 -0.16 -7.61
C VAL A 180 11.10 0.33 -8.99
N LEU A 181 11.79 -0.23 -9.98
CA LEU A 181 11.55 0.13 -11.37
C LEU A 181 10.24 -0.47 -11.88
N SER A 182 9.64 -1.48 -11.24
CA SER A 182 8.42 -2.14 -11.71
C SER A 182 7.47 -2.57 -10.60
N ILE A 183 6.16 -2.33 -10.78
CA ILE A 183 5.11 -2.87 -9.90
C ILE A 183 4.70 -4.31 -10.25
N GLU A 184 5.41 -4.99 -11.16
CA GLU A 184 5.10 -6.35 -11.58
C GLU A 184 5.05 -7.31 -10.38
N GLY A 185 3.95 -8.06 -10.28
CA GLY A 185 3.64 -8.83 -9.09
C GLY A 185 2.98 -8.01 -7.99
N GLY A 186 2.35 -6.88 -8.32
CA GLY A 186 1.58 -6.03 -7.41
C GLY A 186 0.22 -5.61 -7.99
N VAL A 187 -0.71 -5.30 -7.09
CA VAL A 187 -2.06 -4.76 -7.38
C VAL A 187 -2.11 -3.33 -6.86
N VAL A 188 -2.44 -2.36 -7.70
CA VAL A 188 -2.63 -0.97 -7.24
C VAL A 188 -3.92 -0.92 -6.43
N LEU A 189 -3.82 -0.57 -5.14
CA LEU A 189 -4.95 -0.49 -4.22
C LEU A 189 -5.60 0.87 -4.24
N THR A 190 -4.81 1.93 -4.14
CA THR A 190 -5.31 3.31 -4.07
C THR A 190 -4.32 4.30 -4.65
N ASN A 191 -4.84 5.47 -4.99
CA ASN A 191 -4.09 6.64 -5.42
C ASN A 191 -4.33 7.76 -4.38
N HIS A 192 -3.25 8.41 -3.98
CA HIS A 192 -3.27 9.54 -3.04
C HIS A 192 -3.06 10.89 -3.72
N GLY A 193 -2.99 10.90 -5.06
CA GLY A 193 -2.57 12.04 -5.86
C GLY A 193 -1.05 12.07 -6.04
N HIS A 194 -0.57 13.02 -6.85
CA HIS A 194 0.86 13.30 -7.07
C HIS A 194 1.75 12.06 -7.29
N ARG A 195 1.26 11.06 -8.05
CA ARG A 195 2.01 9.84 -8.40
C ARG A 195 2.39 9.00 -7.17
N TYR A 196 1.56 9.03 -6.13
CA TYR A 196 1.69 8.22 -4.94
C TYR A 196 0.56 7.19 -4.85
N TRP A 197 0.93 5.93 -4.73
CA TRP A 197 0.03 4.79 -4.72
C TRP A 197 0.33 3.84 -3.58
N ASP A 198 -0.68 3.13 -3.11
CA ASP A 198 -0.46 1.91 -2.35
C ASP A 198 -0.65 0.69 -3.26
N VAL A 199 0.24 -0.28 -3.12
CA VAL A 199 0.31 -1.49 -3.93
C VAL A 199 0.33 -2.70 -3.01
N LEU A 200 -0.57 -3.65 -3.25
CA LEU A 200 -0.55 -4.97 -2.62
C LEU A 200 0.36 -5.88 -3.42
N VAL A 201 1.40 -6.41 -2.80
CA VAL A 201 2.29 -7.39 -3.42
C VAL A 201 1.57 -8.73 -3.51
N VAL A 202 1.59 -9.35 -4.68
CA VAL A 202 0.91 -10.63 -4.97
C VAL A 202 1.87 -11.73 -5.43
N GLY A 203 3.11 -11.38 -5.77
CA GLY A 203 4.17 -12.32 -6.13
C GLY A 203 5.35 -12.33 -5.14
N GLY A 204 6.14 -13.41 -5.17
CA GLY A 204 7.39 -13.50 -4.40
C GLY A 204 7.20 -13.70 -2.88
N GLU A 205 8.28 -13.55 -2.12
CA GLU A 205 8.31 -13.79 -0.68
C GLU A 205 7.52 -12.73 0.13
N MET A 206 7.23 -11.60 -0.51
CA MET A 206 6.50 -10.47 0.08
C MET A 206 5.01 -10.47 -0.27
N ALA A 207 4.50 -11.49 -0.95
CA ALA A 207 3.09 -11.61 -1.29
C ALA A 207 2.18 -11.45 -0.05
N GLY A 208 1.10 -10.71 -0.22
CA GLY A 208 0.16 -10.34 0.84
C GLY A 208 0.49 -9.05 1.59
N THR A 209 1.62 -8.39 1.29
CA THR A 209 2.02 -7.14 1.98
C THR A 209 1.70 -5.89 1.19
N VAL A 210 1.37 -4.79 1.87
CA VAL A 210 1.09 -3.49 1.26
C VAL A 210 2.34 -2.61 1.25
N TRP A 211 2.56 -1.92 0.14
CA TRP A 211 3.70 -1.06 -0.12
C TRP A 211 3.26 0.27 -0.69
N GLN A 212 3.85 1.34 -0.20
CA GLN A 212 3.72 2.69 -0.71
C GLN A 212 4.69 2.88 -1.86
N VAL A 213 4.20 3.41 -2.99
CA VAL A 213 4.97 3.61 -4.21
C VAL A 213 4.85 5.08 -4.64
N ASP A 214 5.98 5.77 -4.77
CA ASP A 214 6.07 7.17 -5.16
C ASP A 214 6.86 7.30 -6.47
N GLY A 215 6.22 7.85 -7.51
CA GLY A 215 6.87 8.21 -8.77
C GLY A 215 7.15 9.70 -8.86
N CYS A 216 8.38 10.16 -8.59
CA CYS A 216 8.75 11.55 -8.90
C CYS A 216 8.87 11.78 -10.42
N ALA A 217 8.40 12.93 -10.90
CA ALA A 217 8.51 13.29 -12.32
C ALA A 217 9.98 13.31 -12.78
N GLY A 218 10.32 12.44 -13.74
CA GLY A 218 11.67 12.34 -14.29
C GLY A 218 12.64 11.48 -13.47
N GLN A 219 12.18 10.72 -12.48
CA GLN A 219 13.01 9.82 -11.67
C GLN A 219 12.37 8.43 -11.49
N SER A 220 13.19 7.44 -11.15
CA SER A 220 12.75 6.08 -10.82
C SER A 220 11.68 6.06 -9.72
N MET A 221 10.70 5.18 -9.84
CA MET A 221 9.72 4.94 -8.78
C MET A 221 10.42 4.39 -7.52
N ARG A 222 9.98 4.87 -6.36
CA ARG A 222 10.44 4.44 -5.04
C ARG A 222 9.34 3.61 -4.41
N ALA A 223 9.67 2.47 -3.82
CA ALA A 223 8.69 1.72 -3.04
C ALA A 223 9.20 1.46 -1.63
N GLN A 224 8.29 1.48 -0.67
CA GLN A 224 8.58 1.15 0.71
C GLN A 224 7.39 0.39 1.32
N PRO A 225 7.62 -0.53 2.26
CA PRO A 225 6.50 -1.24 2.86
C PRO A 225 5.65 -0.30 3.74
N ASP A 226 4.34 -0.55 3.79
CA ASP A 226 3.42 0.15 4.69
C ASP A 226 3.88 0.06 6.15
N GLY A 227 3.64 1.12 6.91
CA GLY A 227 3.96 1.22 8.33
C GLY A 227 5.39 1.70 8.63
N PHE A 228 6.26 1.81 7.63
CA PHE A 228 7.62 2.34 7.84
C PHE A 228 7.68 3.88 7.83
N TYR A 229 6.73 4.55 7.18
CA TYR A 229 6.58 6.01 7.19
C TYR A 229 5.15 6.42 7.50
N GLU A 230 5.00 7.37 8.42
CA GLU A 230 3.72 7.95 8.79
C GLU A 230 3.84 9.48 8.77
N ARG A 231 3.03 10.16 7.95
CA ARG A 231 3.00 11.64 7.82
C ARG A 231 4.38 12.29 7.60
N GLY A 232 5.20 11.68 6.74
CA GLY A 232 6.55 12.16 6.42
C GLY A 232 7.60 11.91 7.52
N LYS A 233 7.26 11.14 8.56
CA LYS A 233 8.20 10.73 9.61
C LYS A 233 8.40 9.22 9.56
N LEU A 234 9.66 8.81 9.70
CA LEU A 234 10.01 7.41 9.84
C LEU A 234 9.46 6.87 11.17
N VAL A 235 8.71 5.77 11.11
CA VAL A 235 8.23 5.08 12.31
C VAL A 235 9.24 3.99 12.68
N LEU A 236 10.18 4.37 13.54
CA LEU A 236 11.15 3.44 14.13
C LEU A 236 10.41 2.43 15.02
N GLY A 237 10.20 1.21 14.51
CA GLY A 237 9.51 0.14 15.23
C GLY A 237 8.61 -0.76 14.38
N ALA A 238 8.38 -0.43 13.11
CA ALA A 238 7.67 -1.30 12.19
C ALA A 238 8.45 -2.62 11.97
N LYS A 239 7.99 -3.69 12.61
CA LYS A 239 8.64 -5.00 12.55
C LYS A 239 8.28 -5.79 11.29
N GLN A 240 7.34 -5.36 10.45
CA GLN A 240 7.03 -6.04 9.19
C GLN A 240 6.15 -5.16 8.33
N ALA A 241 6.23 -5.38 7.01
CA ALA A 241 5.24 -4.86 6.08
C ALA A 241 3.86 -5.40 6.47
N SER A 242 2.86 -4.54 6.38
CA SER A 242 1.50 -4.87 6.82
C SER A 242 0.81 -5.77 5.82
N GLY A 243 0.09 -6.77 6.31
CA GLY A 243 -0.91 -7.46 5.51
C GLY A 243 -2.05 -6.52 5.12
N PHE A 244 -2.79 -6.86 4.07
CA PHE A 244 -3.86 -6.00 3.54
C PHE A 244 -4.91 -5.61 4.60
N LEU A 245 -5.44 -6.56 5.38
CA LEU A 245 -6.42 -6.22 6.41
C LEU A 245 -5.84 -5.34 7.53
N ALA A 246 -4.59 -5.57 7.93
CA ALA A 246 -3.95 -4.75 8.96
C ALA A 246 -3.71 -3.31 8.47
N TYR A 247 -3.39 -3.15 7.18
CA TYR A 247 -3.30 -1.85 6.53
C TYR A 247 -4.65 -1.11 6.53
N MET A 248 -5.74 -1.76 6.12
CA MET A 248 -7.07 -1.15 6.12
C MET A 248 -7.58 -0.82 7.52
N GLU A 249 -7.34 -1.71 8.50
CA GLU A 249 -7.70 -1.47 9.91
C GLU A 249 -6.98 -0.25 10.47
N ARG A 250 -5.68 -0.13 10.24
CA ARG A 250 -4.87 0.99 10.72
C ARG A 250 -5.39 2.30 10.16
N TRP A 251 -5.68 2.35 8.85
CA TRP A 251 -6.24 3.56 8.25
C TRP A 251 -7.61 3.89 8.85
N ALA A 252 -8.50 2.91 9.00
CA ALA A 252 -9.82 3.14 9.57
C ALA A 252 -9.76 3.67 11.01
N ASP A 253 -8.83 3.14 11.82
CA ASP A 253 -8.60 3.61 13.19
C ASP A 253 -8.05 5.05 13.22
N GLN A 254 -7.07 5.35 12.36
CA GLN A 254 -6.52 6.70 12.23
C GLN A 254 -7.57 7.71 11.76
N ALA A 255 -8.38 7.34 10.76
CA ALA A 255 -9.43 8.21 10.22
C ALA A 255 -10.52 8.49 11.27
N LEU A 256 -10.95 7.48 12.04
CA LEU A 256 -11.89 7.68 13.13
C LEU A 256 -11.35 8.62 14.21
N GLU A 257 -10.07 8.49 14.56
CA GLU A 257 -9.44 9.38 15.54
C GLU A 257 -9.29 10.81 15.01
N GLU A 258 -8.96 10.95 13.72
CA GLU A 258 -8.91 12.24 13.05
C GLU A 258 -10.28 12.94 13.03
N CYS A 259 -11.36 12.21 12.71
CA CYS A 259 -12.72 12.73 12.82
C CYS A 259 -13.00 13.27 14.24
N LYS A 260 -12.71 12.49 15.29
CA LYS A 260 -12.92 12.94 16.67
C LYS A 260 -12.18 14.25 16.95
N SER A 261 -10.92 14.35 16.54
CA SER A 261 -10.12 15.56 16.70
C SER A 261 -10.73 16.76 15.97
N ILE A 262 -11.14 16.58 14.71
CA ILE A 262 -11.77 17.62 13.89
C ILE A 262 -13.06 18.14 14.53
N TYR A 263 -13.93 17.24 15.01
CA TYR A 263 -15.22 17.63 15.60
C TYR A 263 -15.10 18.11 17.06
N HIS A 264 -14.15 17.59 17.84
CA HIS A 264 -13.84 18.09 19.18
C HIS A 264 -13.37 19.55 19.11
N ASN A 265 -12.45 19.88 18.19
CA ASN A 265 -11.97 21.25 17.98
C ASN A 265 -13.08 22.20 17.49
N LYS A 266 -14.10 21.70 16.78
CA LYS A 266 -15.27 22.51 16.36
C LYS A 266 -16.17 22.87 17.55
N THR A 267 -16.32 21.98 18.53
CA THR A 267 -17.12 22.23 19.74
C THR A 267 -16.44 23.14 20.76
N HIS A 268 -15.11 23.22 20.75
CA HIS A 268 -14.31 24.04 21.67
C HIS A 268 -13.64 25.25 20.99
N GLY A 269 -13.94 25.47 19.71
CA GLY A 269 -13.51 26.64 18.95
C GLY A 269 -14.25 27.89 19.40
N GLU A 270 -13.66 28.56 20.38
CA GLU A 270 -13.98 29.92 20.83
C GLU A 270 -14.19 30.87 19.65
N ILE A 271 -15.33 31.57 19.69
CA ILE A 271 -15.46 32.89 19.09
C ILE A 271 -14.44 33.78 19.83
N LYS A 272 -13.27 34.00 19.24
CA LYS A 272 -12.48 35.17 19.59
C LYS A 272 -12.89 36.32 18.67
N PRO A 273 -13.35 37.45 19.23
CA PRO A 273 -13.66 38.65 18.46
C PRO A 273 -12.41 39.23 17.77
#